data_AF-A0A0G1RMR5-F1
#
_entry.id   AF-A0A0G1RMR5-F1
#
_cell.length_a   1.000
_cell.length_b   1.000
_cell.length_c   1.000
_cell.angle_alpha   90.00
_cell.angle_beta   90.00
_cell.angle_gamma   90.00
#
_symmetry.space_group_name_H-M   'P 1'
#
loop_
_entity.id
_entity.type
_entity.pdbx_description
1 polymer ?
#
loop_
_entity_poly.entity_id
_entity_poly.type
_entity_poly.pdbx_seq_one_letter_code
_entity_poly.pdbx_strand_id
1 'polypeptide(L)'
;MGKKEHTYQVGTKHGRFTITVWYDSRDKAYLVRVPKIPEIVTFGKTLAEAKRMGVDALELYCDCIIDEGKIVVDDARKIIGQLLSGRKRHRAKVLGSKGPRGFESHRLRFYKRKNRQSIRCRR
;
A
#
# COMPACT_ATOMS: atom_id res chain seq x y z
N MET A 1 -0.67 7.14 32.81
CA MET A 1 -2.08 7.07 32.39
C MET A 1 -2.14 6.32 31.06
N GLY A 2 -2.82 5.16 31.01
CA GLY A 2 -2.95 4.39 29.77
C GLY A 2 -3.79 5.14 28.74
N LYS A 3 -3.41 5.08 27.46
CA LYS A 3 -4.23 5.60 26.36
C LYS A 3 -5.50 4.75 26.29
N LYS A 4 -6.68 5.37 26.40
CA LYS A 4 -7.96 4.68 26.19
C LYS A 4 -8.18 4.57 24.69
N GLU A 5 -7.98 3.36 24.16
CA GLU A 5 -8.22 3.05 22.77
C GLU A 5 -9.63 2.49 22.58
N HIS A 6 -10.31 2.95 21.54
CA HIS A 6 -11.62 2.44 21.14
C HIS A 6 -11.55 1.89 19.73
N THR A 7 -12.05 0.68 19.56
CA THR A 7 -12.05 -0.02 18.28
C THR A 7 -13.44 0.07 17.64
N TYR A 8 -13.49 0.40 16.35
CA TYR A 8 -14.73 0.51 15.58
C TYR A 8 -14.60 -0.27 14.28
N GLN A 9 -15.69 -0.93 13.88
CA GLN A 9 -15.81 -1.45 12.52
C GLN A 9 -16.43 -0.38 11.62
N VAL A 10 -15.81 -0.16 10.47
CA VAL A 10 -16.28 0.77 9.44
C VAL A 10 -16.47 0.03 8.12
N GLY A 11 -17.54 0.38 7.41
CA GLY A 11 -17.77 -0.08 6.04
C GLY A 11 -17.24 0.96 5.06
N THR A 12 -16.56 0.49 4.01
CA THR A 12 -16.08 1.30 2.89
C THR A 12 -16.60 0.73 1.58
N LYS A 13 -16.37 1.44 0.47
CA LYS A 13 -16.65 0.90 -0.87
C LYS A 13 -15.87 -0.39 -1.20
N HIS A 14 -14.76 -0.63 -0.51
CA HIS A 14 -13.90 -1.80 -0.74
C HIS A 14 -14.25 -2.98 0.19
N GLY A 15 -14.67 -2.74 1.43
CA GLY A 15 -14.94 -3.82 2.37
C GLY A 15 -15.21 -3.33 3.79
N ARG A 16 -15.07 -4.24 4.76
CA ARG A 16 -15.19 -3.90 6.18
C ARG A 16 -13.83 -3.92 6.85
N PHE A 17 -13.53 -2.86 7.59
CA PHE A 17 -12.24 -2.68 8.24
C PHE A 17 -12.42 -2.22 9.67
N THR A 18 -11.46 -2.60 10.51
CA THR A 18 -11.38 -2.23 11.90
C THR A 18 -10.43 -1.06 12.04
N ILE A 19 -10.91 0.02 12.65
CA ILE A 19 -10.12 1.19 13.00
C ILE A 19 -10.02 1.31 14.51
N THR A 20 -8.87 1.77 15.00
CA THR A 20 -8.66 2.08 16.40
C THR A 20 -8.48 3.58 16.54
N VAL A 21 -9.24 4.18 17.44
CA VAL A 21 -9.24 5.62 17.71
C VAL A 21 -8.90 5.85 19.18
N TRP A 22 -8.04 6.82 19.45
CA TRP A 22 -7.76 7.27 20.81
C TRP A 22 -7.57 8.78 20.84
N TYR A 23 -7.87 9.38 21.98
CA TYR A 23 -7.63 10.81 22.19
C TYR A 23 -6.20 11.03 22.68
N ASP A 24 -5.47 11.92 22.02
CA ASP A 24 -4.17 12.41 22.49
C ASP A 24 -4.36 13.76 23.18
N SER A 25 -4.04 13.82 24.48
CA SER A 25 -4.20 15.04 25.27
C SER A 25 -3.17 16.12 24.94
N ARG A 26 -2.04 15.76 24.31
CA ARG A 26 -0.99 16.72 23.91
C ARG A 26 -1.44 17.50 22.68
N ASP A 27 -1.90 16.76 21.68
CA ASP A 27 -2.34 17.34 20.40
C ASP A 27 -3.80 17.82 20.43
N LYS A 28 -4.53 17.48 21.51
CA LYS A 28 -5.97 17.74 21.67
C LYS A 28 -6.78 17.24 20.47
N ALA A 29 -6.43 16.06 19.98
CA ALA A 29 -6.99 15.46 18.77
C ALA A 29 -7.29 13.97 18.97
N TYR A 30 -8.24 13.47 18.20
CA TYR A 30 -8.53 12.05 18.08
C TYR A 30 -7.67 11.45 16.97
N LEU A 31 -6.72 10.60 17.33
CA LEU A 31 -5.87 9.87 16.40
C LEU A 31 -6.55 8.58 15.96
N VAL A 32 -6.37 8.21 14.69
CA VAL A 32 -6.93 7.00 14.09
C VAL A 32 -5.81 6.18 13.47
N ARG A 33 -5.83 4.88 13.70
CA ARG A 33 -4.98 3.89 13.01
C ARG A 33 -5.80 2.71 12.53
N VAL A 34 -5.33 2.04 11.50
CA VAL A 34 -5.88 0.75 11.05
C VAL A 34 -4.91 -0.36 11.48
N PRO A 35 -5.25 -1.24 12.45
CA PRO A 35 -4.30 -2.22 12.97
C PRO A 35 -3.71 -3.16 11.92
N LYS A 36 -4.49 -3.52 10.89
CA LYS A 36 -4.03 -4.38 9.78
C LYS A 36 -3.26 -3.64 8.70
N ILE A 37 -3.36 -2.31 8.66
CA ILE A 37 -2.71 -1.45 7.67
C ILE A 37 -2.08 -0.27 8.43
N PRO A 38 -0.95 -0.48 9.12
CA PRO A 38 -0.34 0.52 10.00
C PRO A 38 0.11 1.80 9.29
N GLU A 39 0.23 1.78 7.96
CA GLU A 39 0.54 2.93 7.12
C GLU A 39 -0.58 3.98 7.13
N ILE A 40 -1.81 3.59 7.45
CA ILE A 40 -2.94 4.51 7.55
C ILE A 40 -2.99 5.08 8.95
N VAL A 41 -2.58 6.34 9.06
CA VAL A 41 -2.71 7.17 10.26
C VAL A 41 -3.30 8.51 9.89
N THR A 42 -4.32 8.93 10.64
CA THR A 42 -4.97 10.23 10.46
C THR A 42 -5.50 10.73 11.80
N PHE A 43 -6.05 11.94 11.83
CA PHE A 43 -6.58 12.55 13.06
C PHE A 43 -7.77 13.46 12.77
N GLY A 44 -8.63 13.68 13.75
CA GLY A 44 -9.71 14.67 13.70
C GLY A 44 -9.88 15.39 15.02
N LYS A 45 -10.55 16.56 15.03
CA LYS A 45 -10.80 17.32 16.26
C LYS A 45 -11.89 16.69 17.12
N THR A 46 -12.84 16.03 16.47
CA THR A 46 -13.93 15.28 17.12
C THR A 46 -13.86 13.80 16.79
N LEU A 47 -14.47 12.96 17.63
CA LEU A 47 -14.55 11.52 17.36
C LEU A 47 -15.26 11.21 16.01
N ALA A 48 -16.32 11.96 15.69
CA ALA A 48 -17.05 11.79 14.44
C ALA A 48 -16.22 12.19 13.22
N GLU A 49 -15.49 13.29 13.31
CA GLU A 49 -14.56 13.74 12.27
C GLU A 49 -13.41 12.74 12.08
N ALA A 50 -12.79 12.28 13.16
CA ALA A 50 -11.72 11.30 13.11
C ALA A 50 -12.16 9.99 12.43
N LYS A 51 -13.37 9.51 12.73
CA LYS A 51 -13.95 8.34 12.05
C LYS A 51 -14.11 8.56 10.55
N ARG A 52 -14.65 9.72 10.13
CA ARG A 52 -14.79 10.07 8.71
C ARG A 52 -13.43 10.11 8.02
N MET A 53 -12.47 10.81 8.61
CA MET A 53 -11.11 10.90 8.07
C MET A 53 -10.41 9.53 8.00
N GLY A 54 -10.67 8.65 8.97
CA GLY A 54 -10.19 7.27 8.94
C GLY A 54 -10.75 6.47 7.78
N VAL A 55 -12.04 6.62 7.49
CA VAL A 55 -12.70 6.01 6.33
C VAL A 55 -12.13 6.55 5.03
N ASP A 56 -12.01 7.88 4.89
CA ASP A 56 -11.51 8.52 3.67
C ASP A 56 -10.06 8.09 3.36
N ALA A 57 -9.19 8.09 4.38
CA ALA A 57 -7.79 7.68 4.23
C ALA A 57 -7.67 6.20 3.85
N LEU A 58 -8.53 5.35 4.40
CA LEU A 58 -8.58 3.93 4.11
C LEU A 58 -9.08 3.66 2.69
N GLU A 59 -10.11 4.37 2.22
CA GLU A 59 -10.59 4.26 0.84
C GLU A 59 -9.51 4.70 -0.15
N LEU A 60 -8.88 5.85 0.10
CA LEU A 60 -7.79 6.34 -0.75
C LEU A 60 -6.62 5.35 -0.81
N TYR A 61 -6.24 4.77 0.34
CA TYR A 61 -5.18 3.76 0.38
C TYR A 61 -5.56 2.52 -0.45
N CYS A 62 -6.79 2.04 -0.32
CA CYS A 62 -7.26 0.88 -1.09
C CYS A 62 -7.24 1.16 -2.59
N ASP A 63 -7.71 2.33 -3.03
CA ASP A 63 -7.67 2.74 -4.44
C ASP A 63 -6.22 2.69 -4.97
N CYS A 64 -5.26 3.29 -4.26
CA CYS A 64 -3.85 3.29 -4.67
C CYS A 64 -3.26 1.86 -4.78
N ILE A 65 -3.56 0.98 -3.82
CA ILE A 65 -3.07 -0.40 -3.83
C ILE A 65 -3.68 -1.19 -4.98
N ILE A 66 -4.96 -1.00 -5.27
CA ILE A 66 -5.65 -1.65 -6.39
C ILE A 66 -5.07 -1.18 -7.73
N ASP A 67 -4.82 0.12 -7.88
CA ASP A 67 -4.22 0.71 -9.09
C ASP A 67 -2.79 0.19 -9.33
N GLU A 68 -2.05 -0.12 -8.28
CA GLU A 68 -0.74 -0.80 -8.37
C GLU A 68 -0.84 -2.29 -8.73
N GLY A 69 -2.05 -2.82 -8.92
CA GLY A 69 -2.31 -4.23 -9.23
C GLY A 69 -2.07 -5.15 -8.04
N LYS A 70 -2.14 -4.62 -6.81
CA LYS A 70 -2.04 -5.38 -5.56
C LYS A 70 -3.44 -5.73 -5.05
N ILE A 71 -3.45 -6.66 -4.11
CA ILE A 71 -4.66 -7.16 -3.47
C ILE A 71 -4.79 -6.55 -2.08
N VAL A 72 -5.99 -6.10 -1.74
CA VAL A 72 -6.40 -5.73 -0.39
C VAL A 72 -7.27 -6.84 0.18
N VAL A 73 -7.03 -7.20 1.44
CA VAL A 73 -7.86 -8.17 2.17
C VAL A 73 -8.55 -7.45 3.32
N ASP A 74 -9.88 -7.53 3.36
CA ASP A 74 -10.66 -6.91 4.42
C ASP A 74 -10.77 -7.79 5.68
N ASP A 75 -11.48 -7.31 6.71
CA ASP A 75 -11.66 -8.07 7.95
C ASP A 75 -12.58 -9.29 7.82
N ALA A 76 -13.48 -9.28 6.84
CA ALA A 76 -14.33 -10.40 6.50
C ALA A 76 -13.63 -11.41 5.58
N ARG A 77 -12.31 -11.27 5.36
CA ARG A 77 -11.49 -12.08 4.43
C ARG A 77 -11.93 -11.97 2.97
N LYS A 78 -12.63 -10.89 2.61
CA LYS A 78 -12.95 -10.56 1.23
C LYS A 78 -11.69 -10.04 0.55
N ILE A 79 -11.39 -10.62 -0.60
CA ILE A 79 -10.28 -10.24 -1.46
C ILE A 79 -10.78 -9.13 -2.41
N ILE A 80 -10.06 -8.03 -2.45
CA ILE A 80 -10.37 -6.86 -3.27
C ILE A 80 -9.15 -6.57 -4.14
N GLY A 81 -9.39 -6.32 -5.43
CA GLY A 81 -8.34 -6.05 -6.41
C GLY A 81 -8.18 -7.19 -7.42
N GLN A 82 -7.39 -6.93 -8.46
CA GLN A 82 -7.14 -7.88 -9.53
C GLN A 82 -5.69 -8.34 -9.44
N LEU A 83 -5.48 -9.65 -9.23
CA LEU A 83 -4.16 -10.21 -9.48
C LEU A 83 -3.87 -9.96 -10.97
N LEU A 84 -2.85 -9.16 -11.28
CA LEU A 84 -2.37 -9.01 -12.66
C LEU A 84 -1.83 -10.36 -13.14
N SER A 85 -2.73 -11.25 -13.55
CA SER A 85 -2.46 -12.55 -14.17
C SER A 85 -1.95 -12.29 -15.59
N GLY A 86 -0.70 -11.87 -15.65
CA GLY A 86 -0.01 -11.60 -16.90
C GLY A 86 0.45 -10.16 -17.00
N ARG A 87 1.65 -9.90 -16.47
CA ARG A 87 2.59 -9.17 -17.31
C ARG A 87 2.69 -9.97 -18.60
N LYS A 88 1.94 -9.57 -19.64
CA LYS A 88 2.44 -9.75 -21.00
C LYS A 88 3.81 -9.11 -20.95
N ARG A 89 4.85 -9.95 -20.82
CA ARG A 89 6.22 -9.53 -21.08
C ARG A 89 6.09 -8.87 -22.44
N HIS A 90 6.17 -7.55 -22.50
CA HIS A 90 6.43 -6.90 -23.76
C HIS A 90 7.71 -7.58 -24.23
N ARG A 91 7.58 -8.50 -25.20
CA ARG A 91 8.72 -9.01 -25.95
C ARG A 91 9.35 -7.73 -26.46
N ALA A 92 10.45 -7.31 -25.85
CA ALA A 92 11.36 -6.42 -26.53
C ALA A 92 11.63 -7.14 -27.86
N LYS A 93 11.06 -6.61 -28.96
CA LYS A 93 11.53 -6.98 -30.29
C LYS A 93 12.98 -6.52 -30.26
N VAL A 94 13.89 -7.48 -30.11
CA VAL A 94 15.29 -7.27 -30.45
C VAL A 94 15.25 -6.88 -31.93
N LEU A 95 15.32 -5.58 -32.20
CA LEU A 95 15.57 -5.09 -33.54
C LEU A 95 16.98 -5.61 -33.85
N GLY A 96 17.03 -6.63 -34.71
CA GLY A 96 18.27 -7.20 -35.18
C GLY A 96 19.03 -6.16 -35.99
N SER A 97 19.85 -5.36 -35.33
CA SER A 97 20.96 -4.66 -35.97
C SER A 97 22.14 -5.62 -36.01
N LYS A 98 22.38 -6.21 -37.18
CA LYS A 98 23.65 -6.87 -37.53
C LYS A 98 24.80 -5.90 -37.24
N GLY A 99 25.78 -6.32 -36.45
CA GLY A 99 27.02 -5.59 -36.17
C GLY A 99 28.09 -6.56 -35.65
N PRO A 100 29.38 -6.34 -35.94
CA PRO A 100 30.26 -7.39 -36.45
C PRO A 100 31.07 -8.16 -35.41
N ARG A 101 31.52 -9.34 -35.88
CA ARG A 101 32.66 -10.18 -35.48
C ARG A 101 33.52 -9.69 -34.30
N GLY A 102 33.55 -10.51 -33.26
CA GLY A 102 34.70 -10.73 -32.37
C GLY A 102 34.71 -9.89 -31.09
N PHE A 103 34.50 -10.52 -29.93
CA PHE A 103 35.51 -10.57 -28.86
C PHE A 103 35.09 -11.51 -27.71
N GLU A 104 36.11 -11.95 -26.99
CA GLU A 104 36.20 -13.11 -26.10
C GLU A 104 35.22 -13.23 -24.93
N SER A 105 35.04 -14.51 -24.57
CA SER A 105 34.58 -15.03 -23.29
C SER A 105 35.17 -14.29 -22.08
N HIS A 106 34.30 -13.76 -21.22
CA HIS A 106 34.50 -13.81 -19.77
C HIS A 106 33.20 -14.16 -19.05
N ARG A 107 33.14 -15.43 -18.65
CA ARG A 107 32.49 -15.94 -17.43
C ARG A 107 32.65 -14.89 -16.31
N LEU A 108 31.60 -14.56 -15.56
CA LEU A 108 31.56 -14.61 -14.08
C LEU A 108 30.33 -13.93 -13.44
N ARG A 109 29.70 -14.76 -12.59
CA ARG A 109 29.04 -14.47 -11.30
C ARG A 109 27.75 -13.65 -11.27
N PHE A 110 26.67 -14.42 -11.08
CA PHE A 110 25.63 -14.15 -10.09
C PHE A 110 26.15 -13.31 -8.91
N TYR A 111 25.53 -12.15 -8.68
CA TYR A 111 25.51 -11.51 -7.37
C TYR A 111 24.08 -11.16 -6.99
N LYS A 112 23.52 -11.97 -6.10
CA LYS A 112 22.31 -11.70 -5.33
C LYS A 112 22.63 -10.50 -4.42
N ARG A 113 22.02 -9.33 -4.64
CA ARG A 113 22.11 -8.23 -3.66
C ARG A 113 20.73 -7.71 -3.28
N LYS A 114 20.44 -7.90 -2.00
CA LYS A 114 19.31 -7.41 -1.22
C LYS A 114 19.18 -5.88 -1.32
N ASN A 115 17.92 -5.44 -1.39
CA ASN A 115 17.32 -4.33 -0.64
C ASN A 115 17.93 -2.92 -0.81
N ARG A 116 17.20 -2.03 -1.50
CA ARG A 116 16.92 -0.65 -1.04
C ARG A 116 15.86 0.05 -1.89
N GLN A 117 14.80 0.46 -1.18
CA GLN A 117 13.95 1.64 -1.36
C GLN A 117 14.26 2.57 -2.56
N SER A 118 13.25 2.82 -3.39
CA SER A 118 12.78 4.19 -3.65
C SER A 118 11.42 4.14 -4.34
N ILE A 119 10.34 4.42 -3.61
CA ILE A 119 9.08 4.85 -4.20
C ILE A 119 9.26 6.35 -4.47
N ARG A 120 9.39 6.73 -5.75
CA ARG A 120 9.18 8.09 -6.20
C ARG A 120 7.87 8.11 -6.98
N CYS A 121 6.79 8.55 -6.36
CA CYS A 121 5.68 9.13 -7.10
C CYS A 121 6.16 10.46 -7.68
N ARG A 122 6.14 10.59 -9.01
CA ARG A 122 6.20 11.89 -9.67
C ARG A 122 4.79 12.26 -10.11
N ARG A 123 4.42 13.50 -9.75
CA ARG A 123 3.29 14.25 -10.29
C ARG A 123 3.42 14.44 -11.80
#